data_AF-A0A3S4HKG8-F1
#
_entry.id   AF-A0A3S4HKG8-F1
#
_cell.length_a   1.000
_cell.length_b   1.000
_cell.length_c   1.000
_cell.angle_alpha   90.00
_cell.angle_beta   90.00
_cell.angle_gamma   90.00
#
_symmetry.space_group_name_H-M   'P 1'
#
loop_
_entity.id
_entity.type
_entity.pdbx_description
1 polymer ?
#
loop_
_entity_poly.entity_id
_entity_poly.type
_entity_poly.pdbx_seq_one_letter_code
_entity_poly.pdbx_strand_id
1 'polypeptide(L)' 'MTQLAIGEATPHGATYDGHGVNFTLFSAHAERVELCVFDSRGE' A
#
# COMPACT_ATOMS: atom_id res chain seq x y z
N MET A 1 -13.94 -9.57 5.65
CA MET A 1 -12.51 -9.83 5.42
C MET A 1 -12.17 -9.33 4.03
N THR A 2 -11.49 -8.20 3.93
CA THR A 2 -10.95 -7.71 2.67
C THR A 2 -9.58 -8.33 2.50
N GLN A 3 -9.39 -9.12 1.44
CA GLN A 3 -8.11 -9.72 1.13
C GLN A 3 -7.24 -8.66 0.42
N LEU A 4 -5.98 -8.53 0.83
CA LEU A 4 -5.02 -7.70 0.12
C LEU A 4 -4.74 -8.28 -1.27
N ALA A 5 -4.75 -7.42 -2.28
CA ALA A 5 -4.33 -7.76 -3.64
C ALA A 5 -2.82 -7.55 -3.80
N ILE A 6 -2.23 -8.17 -4.83
CA ILE A 6 -0.80 -8.04 -5.14
C ILE A 6 -0.41 -6.62 -5.61
N GLY A 7 -1.35 -5.89 -6.22
CA GLY A 7 -1.12 -4.55 -6.76
C GLY A 7 -0.22 -4.52 -8.00
N GLU A 8 0.26 -3.33 -8.32
CA GLU A 8 1.15 -3.03 -9.46
C GLU A 8 2.41 -2.33 -8.95
N ALA A 9 3.56 -2.61 -9.57
CA ALA A 9 4.86 -2.03 -9.18
C ALA A 9 5.03 -0.55 -9.59
N THR A 10 4.04 0.04 -10.27
CA THR A 10 4.01 1.44 -10.72
C THR A 10 2.56 1.93 -10.83
N PRO A 11 2.30 3.23 -10.69
CA PRO A 11 3.25 4.30 -10.34
C PRO A 11 3.71 4.22 -8.87
N HIS A 12 4.78 4.94 -8.53
CA HIS A 12 5.25 5.06 -7.15
C HIS A 12 4.27 5.84 -6.27
N GLY A 13 4.18 5.47 -4.99
CA GLY A 13 3.29 6.10 -4.02
C GLY A 13 1.96 5.36 -3.86
N ALA A 14 0.93 6.09 -3.41
CA ALA A 14 -0.42 5.58 -3.22
C ALA A 14 -1.35 6.14 -4.30
N THR A 15 -1.99 5.27 -5.09
CA THR A 15 -2.88 5.67 -6.19
C THR A 15 -4.24 5.03 -6.05
N TYR A 16 -5.30 5.85 -6.07
CA TYR A 16 -6.68 5.38 -6.06
C TYR A 16 -7.15 5.06 -7.49
N ASP A 17 -7.74 3.88 -7.69
CA ASP A 17 -8.15 3.37 -9.02
C ASP A 17 -9.68 3.28 -9.21
N GLY A 18 -10.46 3.78 -8.24
CA GLY A 18 -11.93 3.67 -8.25
C GLY A 18 -12.48 2.49 -7.45
N HIS A 19 -11.65 1.51 -7.09
CA HIS A 19 -12.03 0.30 -6.34
C HIS A 19 -11.21 0.13 -5.06
N GLY A 20 -10.02 0.72 -5.01
CA GLY A 20 -9.13 0.70 -3.86
C GLY A 20 -7.90 1.57 -4.08
N VAL A 21 -6.88 1.37 -3.24
CA VAL A 21 -5.60 2.09 -3.33
C VAL A 21 -4.48 1.10 -3.62
N ASN A 22 -3.72 1.34 -4.68
CA ASN A 22 -2.47 0.64 -4.97
C ASN A 22 -1.30 1.36 -4.27
N PHE A 23 -0.49 0.62 -3.50
CA PHE A 23 0.68 1.15 -2.79
C PHE A 23 1.97 0.59 -3.39
N THR A 24 2.85 1.48 -3.81
CA THR A 24 4.15 1.15 -4.39
C THR A 24 5.26 1.89 -3.66
N LEU A 25 6.23 1.16 -3.12
CA LEU A 25 7.40 1.72 -2.45
C LEU A 25 8.68 1.11 -3.02
N PHE A 26 9.61 1.96 -3.46
CA PHE A 26 10.96 1.52 -3.77
C PHE A 26 11.83 1.55 -2.50
N SER A 27 12.59 0.49 -2.28
CA SER A 27 13.66 0.48 -1.27
C SER A 27 14.84 -0.35 -1.76
N ALA A 28 16.01 0.27 -1.87
CA ALA A 28 17.23 -0.40 -2.33
C ALA A 28 17.81 -1.38 -1.30
N HIS A 29 17.44 -1.23 -0.02
CA HIS A 29 18.11 -1.91 1.10
C HIS A 29 17.15 -2.52 2.13
N ALA A 30 15.83 -2.36 1.99
CA ALA A 30 14.90 -2.93 2.95
C ALA A 30 14.82 -4.46 2.81
N GLU A 31 14.86 -5.14 3.94
CA GLU A 31 14.61 -6.59 4.01
C GLU A 31 13.11 -6.91 4.12
N ARG A 32 12.31 -5.96 4.61
CA ARG A 32 10.85 -6.06 4.75
C ARG A 32 10.19 -4.68 4.67
N VAL A 33 8.95 -4.64 4.20
CA VAL A 33 8.07 -3.47 4.20
C VAL A 33 6.71 -3.88 4.77
N GLU A 34 6.12 -3.02 5.61
CA GLU A 34 4.80 -3.22 6.21
C GLU A 34 3.89 -2.03 5.86
N LEU A 35 2.67 -2.34 5.40
CA LEU A 35 1.64 -1.33 5.15
C LEU A 35 0.85 -1.11 6.44
N CYS A 36 0.96 0.08 7.02
CA CYS A 36 0.17 0.49 8.19
C CYS A 36 -0.97 1.40 7.75
N VAL A 37 -2.20 1.03 8.08
CA VAL A 37 -3.42 1.80 7.82
C VAL A 37 -4.03 2.16 9.16
N PHE A 38 -4.50 3.40 9.29
CA PHE A 38 -5.06 3.91 10.54
C PHE A 38 -6.50 4.37 10.33
N ASP A 39 -7.35 4.16 11.34
CA ASP A 39 -8.69 4.74 11.40
C ASP A 39 -8.68 6.19 11.93
N SER A 40 -9.87 6.81 12.07
CA SER A 40 -10.00 8.20 12.54
C SER A 40 -9.58 8.43 14.00
N ARG A 41 -9.41 7.36 14.77
CA ARG A 41 -8.87 7.39 16.15
C ARG A 41 -7.36 7.17 16.18
N GLY A 42 -6.74 6.85 15.04
CA GLY A 42 -5.31 6.62 14.91
C GLY A 42 -4.88 5.19 15.22
N GLU A 43 -5.82 4.24 15.24
CA GLU A 43 -5.56 2.81 15.41
C GLU A 43 -5.33 2.13 14.05
#